data_AF-A0ABD1QWV8-F1
#
_entry.id   AF-A0ABD1QWV8-F1
#
_cell.length_a   1.000
_cell.length_b   1.000
_cell.length_c   1.000
_cell.angle_alpha   90.00
_cell.angle_beta   90.00
_cell.angle_gamma   90.00
#
_symmetry.space_group_name_H-M   'P 1'
#
loop_
_entity.id
_entity.type
_entity.pdbx_description
1 polymer ?
#
loop_
_entity_poly.entity_id
_entity_poly.type
_entity_poly.pdbx_seq_one_letter_code
_entity_poly.pdbx_strand_id
1 'polypeptide(L)'
;MAARKRPSATNTTTAKPDPDKTISEPAQSDPPIRPAKIPTILKFFFIFGIPYFYLIFSHYKIDYELKKSILINASVSFVGFLITVSLIPVASKYVLRRNLFGFDINKKGTPEGSIKVPESLGIVVGIVFLVLAILFQYFNFTADSIWLVEYNAALASICFMILLGFVDDVLDVPWRVKLVLPSIAALPLLMAYAGHTTIIIPKPLVPYVGLEILDLGWIYKLYMGLLAVFCTNSINIHAGINGLEVGQTIVIACAILIHNVMQIGASNDPEYKQAHAFSIYLVQPLLATSLALLSYNWYPSSAFCW
;
A
#
# COMPACT_ATOMS: atom_id res chain seq x y z
N MET A 1 51.64 29.59 83.01
CA MET A 1 51.55 28.22 82.46
C MET A 1 51.79 28.29 80.96
N ALA A 2 52.90 27.73 80.48
CA ALA A 2 53.27 27.72 79.06
C ALA A 2 53.01 26.33 78.47
N ALA A 3 52.28 26.24 77.36
CA ALA A 3 52.04 24.99 76.64
C ALA A 3 52.36 25.14 75.14
N ARG A 4 53.25 24.27 74.68
CA ARG A 4 53.80 24.11 73.32
C ARG A 4 52.72 23.86 72.25
N LYS A 5 52.87 24.49 71.09
CA LYS A 5 52.19 24.16 69.82
C LYS A 5 53.02 23.15 68.99
N ARG A 6 52.35 22.13 68.42
CA ARG A 6 52.86 21.24 67.35
C ARG A 6 52.36 21.72 65.98
N PRO A 7 53.11 21.52 64.88
CA PRO A 7 52.74 21.98 63.54
C PRO A 7 51.88 20.95 62.78
N SER A 8 50.88 21.43 62.05
CA SER A 8 49.99 20.63 61.19
C SER A 8 50.41 20.69 59.71
N ALA A 9 50.23 19.56 59.06
CA ALA A 9 50.77 19.15 57.76
C ALA A 9 50.14 19.83 56.53
N THR A 10 50.90 19.71 55.45
CA THR A 10 50.76 20.18 54.07
C THR A 10 49.42 19.84 53.40
N ASN A 11 48.80 20.84 52.78
CA ASN A 11 47.64 20.71 51.90
C ASN A 11 47.99 19.86 50.67
N THR A 12 47.31 18.73 50.50
CA THR A 12 47.27 18.00 49.22
C THR A 12 45.85 18.12 48.69
N THR A 13 45.72 18.77 47.54
CA THR A 13 44.48 19.14 46.85
C THR A 13 43.70 17.90 46.39
N THR A 14 42.41 17.92 46.69
CA THR A 14 41.38 16.99 46.24
C THR A 14 41.08 17.17 44.75
N ALA A 15 41.26 16.12 43.95
CA ALA A 15 40.70 16.02 42.60
C ALA A 15 39.41 15.18 42.67
N LYS A 16 38.27 15.80 42.39
CA LYS A 16 36.98 15.12 42.15
C LYS A 16 37.04 14.40 40.78
N PRO A 17 36.42 13.22 40.62
CA PRO A 17 36.25 12.61 39.31
C PRO A 17 35.12 13.32 38.55
N ASP A 18 35.40 13.72 37.30
CA ASP A 18 34.43 14.26 36.34
C ASP A 18 33.29 13.26 36.07
N PRO A 19 32.01 13.64 36.25
CA PRO A 19 30.87 12.83 35.86
C PRO A 19 30.40 13.23 34.45
N ASP A 20 31.27 13.14 33.45
CA ASP A 20 30.81 13.27 32.05
C ASP A 20 31.76 12.57 31.06
N LYS A 21 31.75 11.24 31.11
CA LYS A 21 32.11 10.41 29.96
C LYS A 21 30.91 9.55 29.64
N THR A 22 30.00 10.15 28.88
CA THR A 22 28.99 9.42 28.11
C THR A 22 29.73 8.32 27.34
N ILE A 23 29.54 7.08 27.77
CA ILE A 23 29.95 5.90 27.02
C ILE A 23 29.16 5.99 25.72
N SER A 24 29.84 6.38 24.64
CA SER A 24 29.31 6.25 23.30
C SER A 24 29.06 4.77 23.05
N GLU A 25 27.80 4.33 23.16
CA GLU A 25 27.38 3.05 22.62
C GLU A 25 27.89 2.97 21.18
N PRO A 26 28.55 1.88 20.77
CA PRO A 26 28.93 1.73 19.39
C PRO A 26 27.65 1.79 18.57
N ALA A 27 27.58 2.69 17.60
CA ALA A 27 26.48 2.78 16.65
C ALA A 27 26.30 1.38 16.04
N GLN A 28 25.32 0.62 16.55
CA GLN A 28 24.93 -0.65 15.96
C GLN A 28 24.43 -0.29 14.57
N SER A 29 25.28 -0.52 13.57
CA SER A 29 24.85 -0.43 12.18
C SER A 29 23.77 -1.48 12.01
N ASP A 30 22.50 -1.04 11.90
CA ASP A 30 21.39 -1.94 11.64
C ASP A 30 21.78 -2.89 10.49
N PRO A 31 21.59 -4.21 10.66
CA PRO A 31 22.03 -5.16 9.65
C PRO A 31 21.37 -4.84 8.29
N PRO A 32 22.10 -5.01 7.18
CA PRO A 32 21.54 -4.74 5.87
C PRO A 32 20.33 -5.65 5.60
N ILE A 33 19.28 -5.04 5.06
CA ILE A 33 18.04 -5.73 4.69
C ILE A 33 18.35 -6.82 3.67
N ARG A 34 17.71 -7.98 3.83
CA ARG A 34 17.91 -9.11 2.92
C ARG A 34 17.53 -8.70 1.48
N PRO A 35 18.20 -9.23 0.45
CA PRO A 35 17.89 -8.90 -0.93
C PRO A 35 16.45 -9.29 -1.29
N ALA A 36 15.89 -8.56 -2.26
CA ALA A 36 14.57 -8.85 -2.83
C ALA A 36 14.50 -10.29 -3.37
N LYS A 37 13.40 -10.98 -3.07
CA LYS A 37 13.13 -12.36 -3.52
C LYS A 37 12.55 -12.40 -4.92
N ILE A 38 13.25 -11.79 -5.87
CA ILE A 38 12.83 -11.66 -7.27
C ILE A 38 12.39 -13.01 -7.89
N PRO A 39 13.09 -14.14 -7.70
CA PRO A 39 12.66 -15.41 -8.28
C PRO A 39 11.27 -15.87 -7.82
N THR A 40 10.93 -15.61 -6.55
CA THR A 40 9.60 -15.94 -6.00
C THR A 40 8.53 -15.06 -6.62
N ILE A 41 8.81 -13.77 -6.76
CA ILE A 41 7.87 -12.81 -7.35
C ILE A 41 7.65 -13.06 -8.84
N LEU A 42 8.69 -13.45 -9.58
CA LEU A 42 8.56 -13.84 -10.98
C LEU A 42 7.62 -15.04 -11.15
N LYS A 43 7.66 -16.03 -10.24
CA LYS A 43 6.69 -17.16 -10.28
C LYS A 43 5.26 -16.67 -10.16
N PHE A 44 4.97 -15.80 -9.18
CA PHE A 44 3.63 -15.22 -9.02
C PHE A 44 3.22 -14.41 -10.26
N PHE A 45 4.12 -13.59 -10.78
CA PHE A 45 3.87 -12.81 -11.98
C PHE A 45 3.54 -13.70 -13.18
N PHE A 46 4.23 -14.82 -13.40
CA PHE A 46 3.91 -15.71 -14.51
C PHE A 46 2.58 -16.45 -14.31
N ILE A 47 2.27 -16.92 -13.11
CA ILE A 47 1.01 -17.63 -12.81
C ILE A 47 -0.21 -16.78 -13.20
N PHE A 48 -0.20 -15.49 -12.82
CA PHE A 48 -1.33 -14.59 -13.10
C PHE A 48 -1.17 -13.78 -14.39
N GLY A 49 0.07 -13.54 -14.82
CA GLY A 49 0.39 -12.77 -16.02
C GLY A 49 0.13 -13.53 -17.31
N ILE A 50 0.39 -14.84 -17.36
CA ILE A 50 0.10 -15.68 -18.54
C ILE A 50 -1.37 -15.57 -18.97
N PRO A 51 -2.38 -15.82 -18.12
CA PRO A 51 -3.77 -15.69 -18.53
C PRO A 51 -4.10 -14.25 -18.92
N TYR A 52 -3.61 -13.25 -18.18
CA TYR A 52 -3.84 -11.84 -18.49
C TYR A 52 -3.34 -11.45 -19.89
N PHE A 53 -2.09 -11.79 -20.23
CA PHE A 53 -1.52 -11.48 -21.54
C PHE A 53 -2.16 -12.32 -22.65
N TYR A 54 -2.47 -13.59 -22.41
CA TYR A 54 -3.21 -14.42 -23.36
C TYR A 54 -4.56 -13.79 -23.74
N LEU A 55 -5.30 -13.26 -22.76
CA LEU A 55 -6.59 -12.63 -23.00
C LEU A 55 -6.47 -11.35 -23.83
N ILE A 56 -5.45 -10.51 -23.56
CA ILE A 56 -5.20 -9.24 -24.28
C ILE A 56 -4.68 -9.46 -25.71
N PHE A 57 -3.79 -10.43 -25.89
CA PHE A 57 -3.05 -10.58 -27.15
C PHE A 57 -3.65 -11.62 -28.09
N SER A 58 -4.25 -12.68 -27.56
CA SER A 58 -4.61 -13.86 -28.34
C SER A 58 -6.11 -14.13 -28.37
N HIS A 59 -6.82 -13.95 -27.24
CA HIS A 59 -8.23 -14.35 -27.14
C HIS A 59 -9.21 -13.27 -27.61
N TYR A 60 -9.09 -12.05 -27.08
CA TYR A 60 -10.01 -10.96 -27.39
C TYR A 60 -9.46 -10.00 -28.44
N LYS A 61 -10.35 -9.51 -29.31
CA LYS A 61 -10.04 -8.42 -30.25
C LYS A 61 -10.29 -7.07 -29.57
N ILE A 62 -9.32 -6.63 -28.78
CA ILE A 62 -9.35 -5.33 -28.12
C ILE A 62 -8.95 -4.23 -29.12
N ASP A 63 -9.66 -3.10 -29.06
CA ASP A 63 -9.35 -1.91 -29.86
C ASP A 63 -7.89 -1.48 -29.71
N TYR A 64 -7.29 -0.98 -30.80
CA TYR A 64 -5.87 -0.65 -30.84
C TYR A 64 -5.48 0.44 -29.84
N GLU A 65 -6.27 1.51 -29.73
CA GLU A 65 -5.95 2.62 -28.82
C GLU A 65 -6.07 2.16 -27.37
N LEU A 66 -7.13 1.42 -27.04
CA LEU A 66 -7.31 0.88 -25.69
C LEU A 66 -6.17 -0.08 -25.31
N LYS A 67 -5.81 -0.98 -26.22
CA LYS A 67 -4.69 -1.91 -26.02
C LYS A 67 -3.37 -1.16 -25.85
N LYS A 68 -3.12 -0.13 -26.66
CA LYS A 68 -1.94 0.73 -26.56
C LYS A 68 -1.86 1.42 -25.20
N SER A 69 -2.95 2.03 -24.71
CA SER A 69 -3.02 2.63 -23.38
C SER A 69 -2.73 1.64 -22.25
N ILE A 70 -3.31 0.44 -22.32
CA ILE A 70 -3.06 -0.64 -21.35
C ILE A 70 -1.58 -1.06 -21.35
N LEU A 71 -0.93 -1.11 -22.51
CA LEU A 71 0.49 -1.48 -22.62
C LEU A 71 1.44 -0.37 -22.18
N ILE A 72 1.10 0.89 -22.46
CA ILE A 72 1.83 2.04 -21.91
C ILE A 72 1.77 1.99 -20.39
N ASN A 73 0.59 1.81 -19.81
CA ASN A 73 0.44 1.74 -18.36
C ASN A 73 1.16 0.52 -17.76
N ALA A 74 1.15 -0.63 -18.43
CA ALA A 74 1.92 -1.80 -18.01
C ALA A 74 3.44 -1.52 -18.02
N SER A 75 3.94 -0.79 -19.02
CA SER A 75 5.35 -0.41 -19.12
C SER A 75 5.76 0.57 -18.02
N VAL A 76 4.92 1.59 -17.78
CA VAL A 76 5.10 2.55 -16.67
C VAL A 76 5.07 1.82 -15.31
N SER A 77 4.15 0.87 -15.14
CA SER A 77 4.03 0.05 -13.95
C SER A 77 5.27 -0.83 -13.74
N PHE A 78 5.86 -1.39 -14.80
CA PHE A 78 7.11 -2.16 -14.70
C PHE A 78 8.28 -1.28 -14.23
N VAL A 79 8.41 -0.06 -14.76
CA VAL A 79 9.38 0.92 -14.24
C VAL A 79 9.11 1.21 -12.75
N GLY A 80 7.84 1.35 -12.39
CA GLY A 80 7.36 1.44 -11.02
C GLY A 80 7.87 0.34 -10.10
N PHE A 81 7.72 -0.91 -10.51
CA PHE A 81 8.25 -2.07 -9.77
C PHE A 81 9.75 -1.93 -9.51
N LEU A 82 10.55 -1.58 -10.53
CA LEU A 82 12.00 -1.41 -10.39
C LEU A 82 12.37 -0.27 -9.42
N ILE A 83 11.64 0.85 -9.50
CA ILE A 83 11.80 1.98 -8.58
C ILE A 83 11.46 1.56 -7.15
N THR A 84 10.32 0.91 -6.92
CA THR A 84 9.90 0.47 -5.58
C THR A 84 10.88 -0.54 -4.99
N VAL A 85 11.37 -1.51 -5.77
CA VAL A 85 12.41 -2.45 -5.31
C VAL A 85 13.66 -1.70 -4.84
N SER A 86 14.07 -0.67 -5.59
CA SER A 86 15.26 0.12 -5.26
C SER A 86 15.05 1.05 -4.06
N LEU A 87 13.84 1.59 -3.88
CA LEU A 87 13.51 2.53 -2.81
C LEU A 87 13.27 1.87 -1.46
N ILE A 88 12.76 0.63 -1.42
CA ILE A 88 12.46 -0.06 -0.16
C ILE A 88 13.68 -0.09 0.79
N PRO A 89 14.86 -0.59 0.37
CA PRO A 89 16.03 -0.61 1.26
C PRO A 89 16.50 0.77 1.73
N VAL A 90 16.25 1.81 0.93
CA VAL A 90 16.58 3.19 1.28
C VAL A 90 15.61 3.68 2.36
N ALA A 91 14.31 3.56 2.13
CA ALA A 91 13.26 3.98 3.06
C ALA A 91 13.36 3.24 4.40
N SER A 92 13.64 1.93 4.35
CA SER A 92 13.84 1.11 5.55
C SER A 92 14.90 1.66 6.49
N LYS A 93 16.02 2.21 5.97
CA LYS A 93 17.05 2.84 6.82
C LYS A 93 16.52 4.07 7.56
N TYR A 94 15.58 4.81 6.96
CA TYR A 94 15.00 6.00 7.58
C TYR A 94 13.95 5.65 8.63
N VAL A 95 13.07 4.68 8.36
CA VAL A 95 12.05 4.24 9.32
C VAL A 95 12.69 3.58 10.55
N LEU A 96 13.74 2.76 10.37
CA LEU A 96 14.52 2.19 11.47
C LEU A 96 15.13 3.26 12.37
N ARG A 97 15.74 4.30 11.79
CA ARG A 97 16.28 5.47 12.52
C ARG A 97 15.23 6.25 13.31
N ARG A 98 13.95 6.11 12.95
CA ARG A 98 12.81 6.75 13.63
C ARG A 98 12.09 5.82 14.61
N ASN A 99 12.64 4.63 14.88
CA ASN A 99 12.03 3.59 15.69
C ASN A 99 10.68 3.06 15.14
N LEU A 100 10.47 3.17 13.82
CA LEU A 100 9.35 2.53 13.14
C LEU A 100 9.79 1.12 12.69
N PHE A 101 9.62 0.17 13.60
CA PHE A 101 10.00 -1.23 13.39
C PHE A 101 9.19 -2.17 14.27
N GLY A 102 9.07 -3.41 13.80
CA GLY A 102 8.43 -4.51 14.49
C GLY A 102 9.37 -5.68 14.71
N PHE A 103 8.94 -6.57 15.61
CA PHE A 103 9.51 -7.91 15.73
C PHE A 103 8.57 -8.92 15.07
N ASP A 104 9.13 -9.93 14.41
CA ASP A 104 8.33 -11.04 13.88
C ASP A 104 7.81 -11.91 15.03
N ILE A 105 6.57 -11.64 15.45
CA ILE A 105 5.92 -12.29 16.60
C ILE A 105 5.82 -13.80 16.45
N ASN A 106 5.74 -14.31 15.21
CA ASN A 106 5.64 -15.74 14.91
C ASN A 106 7.00 -16.46 14.99
N LYS A 107 8.08 -15.72 15.18
CA LYS A 107 9.45 -16.24 15.34
C LYS A 107 10.02 -16.00 16.73
N LYS A 108 9.17 -15.65 17.70
CA LYS A 108 9.58 -15.41 19.08
C LYS A 108 10.37 -16.61 19.64
N GLY A 109 11.51 -16.33 20.27
CA GLY A 109 12.42 -17.34 20.82
C GLY A 109 13.46 -17.88 19.83
N THR A 110 13.42 -17.46 18.56
CA THR A 110 14.48 -17.73 17.58
C THR A 110 15.40 -16.52 17.41
N PRO A 111 16.65 -16.69 16.90
CA PRO A 111 17.52 -15.57 16.56
C PRO A 111 16.93 -14.61 15.51
N GLU A 112 16.04 -15.09 14.65
CA GLU A 112 15.36 -14.24 13.67
C GLU A 112 14.28 -13.35 14.30
N GLY A 113 13.62 -13.82 15.37
CA GLY A 113 12.56 -13.08 16.05
C GLY A 113 13.06 -11.89 16.88
N SER A 114 14.36 -11.79 17.14
CA SER A 114 14.97 -10.65 17.84
C SER A 114 15.53 -9.59 16.89
N ILE A 115 15.40 -9.79 15.58
CA ILE A 115 15.83 -8.80 14.57
C ILE A 115 14.71 -7.79 14.37
N LYS A 116 15.05 -6.49 14.43
CA LYS A 116 14.13 -5.40 14.07
C LYS A 116 13.84 -5.43 12.58
N VAL A 117 12.56 -5.43 12.21
CA VAL A 117 12.10 -5.38 10.82
C VAL A 117 11.45 -4.01 10.58
N PRO A 118 11.86 -3.26 9.55
CA PRO A 118 11.27 -1.94 9.26
C PRO A 118 9.77 -2.05 8.98
N GLU A 119 9.01 -1.16 9.60
CA GLU A 119 7.55 -1.05 9.46
C GLU A 119 7.15 0.11 8.52
N SER A 120 5.86 0.17 8.22
CA SER A 120 5.20 1.22 7.44
C SER A 120 5.74 1.42 6.02
N LEU A 121 6.33 0.39 5.41
CA LEU A 121 6.87 0.50 4.05
C LEU A 121 5.79 0.53 2.95
N GLY A 122 4.53 0.33 3.32
CA GLY A 122 3.38 0.63 2.48
C GLY A 122 3.40 2.07 1.95
N ILE A 123 4.01 3.02 2.67
CA ILE A 123 4.16 4.40 2.19
C ILE A 123 5.00 4.48 0.89
N VAL A 124 6.03 3.65 0.74
CA VAL A 124 6.87 3.62 -0.48
C VAL A 124 6.05 3.12 -1.66
N VAL A 125 5.26 2.07 -1.44
CA VAL A 125 4.32 1.52 -2.45
C VAL A 125 3.33 2.59 -2.87
N GLY A 126 2.71 3.29 -1.91
CA GLY A 126 1.72 4.32 -2.14
C GLY A 126 2.27 5.55 -2.88
N ILE A 127 3.45 6.06 -2.50
CA ILE A 127 4.07 7.22 -3.16
C ILE A 127 4.43 6.87 -4.61
N VAL A 128 5.09 5.73 -4.83
CA VAL A 128 5.46 5.32 -6.19
C VAL A 128 4.20 5.10 -7.03
N PHE A 129 3.18 4.43 -6.48
CA PHE A 129 1.88 4.27 -7.12
C PHE A 129 1.28 5.60 -7.60
N LEU A 130 1.19 6.59 -6.71
CA LEU A 130 0.60 7.90 -7.02
C LEU A 130 1.39 8.60 -8.13
N VAL A 131 2.72 8.62 -8.05
CA VAL A 131 3.57 9.24 -9.07
C VAL A 131 3.35 8.59 -10.43
N LEU A 132 3.33 7.25 -10.50
CA LEU A 132 3.10 6.53 -11.75
C LEU A 132 1.71 6.82 -12.33
N ALA A 133 0.67 6.82 -11.49
CA ALA A 133 -0.70 7.09 -11.91
C ALA A 133 -0.87 8.52 -12.44
N ILE A 134 -0.25 9.50 -11.78
CA ILE A 134 -0.23 10.91 -12.23
C ILE A 134 0.55 11.07 -13.54
N LEU A 135 1.70 10.40 -13.68
CA LEU A 135 2.46 10.42 -14.92
C LEU A 135 1.69 9.75 -16.07
N PHE A 136 1.04 8.62 -15.82
CA PHE A 136 0.21 7.95 -16.81
C PHE A 136 -0.96 8.83 -17.26
N GLN A 137 -1.61 9.54 -16.34
CA GLN A 137 -2.67 10.48 -16.65
C GLN A 137 -2.25 11.52 -17.68
N TYR A 138 -1.04 12.07 -17.57
CA TYR A 138 -0.52 13.05 -18.53
C TYR A 138 -0.45 12.52 -19.97
N PHE A 139 -0.14 11.23 -20.14
CA PHE A 139 -0.04 10.61 -21.47
C PHE A 139 -1.36 10.07 -22.02
N ASN A 140 -2.31 9.72 -21.15
CA ASN A 140 -3.49 8.97 -21.53
C ASN A 140 -4.80 9.79 -21.53
N PHE A 141 -4.89 10.84 -20.73
CA PHE A 141 -6.10 11.67 -20.64
C PHE A 141 -5.86 13.04 -21.27
N THR A 142 -6.79 13.46 -22.13
CA THR A 142 -6.88 14.85 -22.59
C THR A 142 -7.52 15.71 -21.50
N ALA A 143 -7.23 17.02 -21.52
CA ALA A 143 -7.76 17.97 -20.54
C ALA A 143 -9.30 18.00 -20.48
N ASP A 144 -9.96 17.71 -21.61
CA ASP A 144 -11.42 17.72 -21.76
C ASP A 144 -12.08 16.36 -21.45
N SER A 145 -11.32 15.38 -20.98
CA SER A 145 -11.87 14.04 -20.68
C SER A 145 -12.80 14.07 -19.47
N ILE A 146 -14.02 13.57 -19.64
CA ILE A 146 -14.99 13.39 -18.54
C ILE A 146 -14.46 12.48 -17.42
N TRP A 147 -13.60 11.51 -17.76
CA TRP A 147 -12.99 10.57 -16.82
C TRP A 147 -11.92 11.21 -15.94
N LEU A 148 -11.45 12.41 -16.29
CA LEU A 148 -10.38 13.10 -15.55
C LEU A 148 -10.83 13.48 -14.14
N VAL A 149 -12.09 13.88 -13.98
CA VAL A 149 -12.66 14.22 -12.67
C VAL A 149 -12.70 13.00 -11.76
N GLU A 150 -13.21 11.87 -12.27
CA GLU A 150 -13.27 10.61 -11.53
C GLU A 150 -11.88 10.06 -11.22
N TYR A 151 -10.93 10.16 -12.16
CA TYR A 151 -9.55 9.72 -11.97
C TYR A 151 -8.86 10.52 -10.87
N ASN A 152 -8.93 11.85 -10.93
CA ASN A 152 -8.34 12.72 -9.90
C ASN A 152 -9.00 12.51 -8.54
N ALA A 153 -10.31 12.29 -8.49
CA ALA A 153 -11.01 11.97 -7.25
C ALA A 153 -10.56 10.63 -6.66
N ALA A 154 -10.37 9.60 -7.51
CA ALA A 154 -9.82 8.32 -7.08
C ALA A 154 -8.38 8.50 -6.52
N LEU A 155 -7.52 9.24 -7.21
CA LEU A 155 -6.16 9.52 -6.73
C LEU A 155 -6.14 10.33 -5.42
N ALA A 156 -7.02 11.32 -5.27
CA ALA A 156 -7.16 12.09 -4.05
C ALA A 156 -7.60 11.18 -2.88
N SER A 157 -8.58 10.32 -3.10
CA SER A 157 -9.02 9.34 -2.10
C SER A 157 -7.93 8.36 -1.72
N ILE A 158 -7.18 7.82 -2.68
CA ILE A 158 -6.05 6.92 -2.43
C ILE A 158 -4.93 7.66 -1.67
N CYS A 159 -4.61 8.89 -2.06
CA CYS A 159 -3.62 9.72 -1.39
C CYS A 159 -3.98 9.98 0.08
N PHE A 160 -5.24 10.36 0.36
CA PHE A 160 -5.70 10.50 1.73
C PHE A 160 -5.62 9.19 2.50
N MET A 161 -5.97 8.05 1.88
CA MET A 161 -5.88 6.75 2.55
C MET A 161 -4.43 6.37 2.89
N ILE A 162 -3.48 6.61 1.98
CA ILE A 162 -2.05 6.38 2.21
C ILE A 162 -1.54 7.26 3.36
N LEU A 163 -1.90 8.55 3.35
CA LEU A 163 -1.52 9.48 4.40
C LEU A 163 -2.08 9.05 5.76
N LEU A 164 -3.38 8.73 5.82
CA LEU A 164 -4.03 8.34 7.07
C LEU A 164 -3.54 6.98 7.58
N GLY A 165 -3.23 6.04 6.70
CA GLY A 165 -2.58 4.78 7.06
C GLY A 165 -1.22 5.03 7.70
N PHE A 166 -0.38 5.85 7.08
CA PHE A 166 0.92 6.20 7.66
C PHE A 166 0.80 6.97 8.99
N VAL A 167 -0.18 7.86 9.11
CA VAL A 167 -0.46 8.55 10.38
C VAL A 167 -0.92 7.57 11.46
N ASP A 168 -1.70 6.55 11.11
CA ASP A 168 -2.08 5.47 12.03
C ASP A 168 -0.86 4.69 12.53
N ASP A 169 0.05 4.32 11.63
CA ASP A 169 1.28 3.60 11.97
C ASP A 169 2.22 4.43 12.88
N VAL A 170 2.24 5.76 12.71
CA VAL A 170 3.12 6.65 13.49
C VAL A 170 2.52 7.06 14.83
N LEU A 171 1.19 7.21 14.92
CA LEU A 171 0.50 7.78 16.09
C LEU A 171 -0.31 6.77 16.90
N ASP A 172 -0.42 5.52 16.47
CA ASP A 172 -1.22 4.47 17.12
C ASP A 172 -2.65 4.95 17.43
N VAL A 173 -3.38 5.34 16.39
CA VAL A 173 -4.65 6.04 16.54
C VAL A 173 -5.73 5.11 17.14
N PRO A 174 -6.66 5.61 18.00
CA PRO A 174 -7.70 4.76 18.60
C PRO A 174 -8.63 4.10 17.55
N TRP A 175 -9.04 2.86 17.80
CA TRP A 175 -9.86 2.05 16.87
C TRP A 175 -11.14 2.76 16.37
N ARG A 176 -11.76 3.61 17.20
CA ARG A 176 -12.97 4.37 16.82
C ARG A 176 -12.69 5.33 15.66
N VAL A 177 -11.51 5.95 15.68
CA VAL A 177 -11.06 6.88 14.65
C VAL A 177 -10.63 6.10 13.41
N LYS A 178 -10.07 4.90 13.54
CA LYS A 178 -9.76 3.99 12.42
C LYS A 178 -10.99 3.62 11.57
N LEU A 179 -12.20 3.66 12.14
CA LEU A 179 -13.44 3.48 11.38
C LEU A 179 -13.90 4.74 10.64
N VAL A 180 -13.59 5.93 11.19
CA VAL A 180 -14.02 7.22 10.64
C VAL A 180 -13.06 7.71 9.55
N LEU A 181 -11.75 7.53 9.72
CA LEU A 181 -10.73 8.02 8.78
C LEU A 181 -10.93 7.52 7.34
N PRO A 182 -11.21 6.23 7.07
CA PRO A 182 -11.48 5.77 5.72
C PRO A 182 -12.74 6.40 5.10
N SER A 183 -13.74 6.73 5.93
CA SER A 183 -14.97 7.39 5.47
C SER A 183 -14.67 8.80 4.93
N ILE A 184 -13.79 9.54 5.62
CA ILE A 184 -13.35 10.88 5.19
C ILE A 184 -12.49 10.77 3.92
N ALA A 185 -11.56 9.83 3.87
CA ALA A 185 -10.72 9.61 2.70
C ALA A 185 -11.52 9.19 1.45
N ALA A 186 -12.68 8.55 1.61
CA ALA A 186 -13.56 8.18 0.49
C ALA A 186 -14.38 9.35 -0.07
N LEU A 187 -14.46 10.50 0.60
CA LEU A 187 -15.32 11.61 0.17
C LEU A 187 -15.05 12.13 -1.24
N PRO A 188 -13.80 12.32 -1.71
CA PRO A 188 -13.53 12.73 -3.09
C PRO A 188 -14.21 11.80 -4.11
N LEU A 189 -14.06 10.48 -3.92
CA LEU A 189 -14.72 9.47 -4.76
C LEU A 189 -16.25 9.58 -4.73
N LEU A 190 -16.86 9.73 -3.55
CA LEU A 190 -18.32 9.85 -3.41
C LEU A 190 -18.88 11.12 -4.08
N MET A 191 -18.10 12.20 -4.07
CA MET A 191 -18.48 13.48 -4.68
C MET A 191 -18.35 13.44 -6.21
N ALA A 192 -17.32 12.76 -6.73
CA ALA A 192 -17.09 12.64 -8.16
C ALA A 192 -17.94 11.54 -8.83
N TYR A 193 -18.54 10.63 -8.07
CA TYR A 193 -19.37 9.55 -8.61
C TYR A 193 -20.57 10.09 -9.40
N ALA A 194 -20.52 9.91 -10.72
CA ALA A 194 -21.57 10.29 -11.66
C ALA A 194 -22.41 9.10 -12.15
N GLY A 195 -22.12 7.88 -11.68
CA GLY A 195 -22.82 6.66 -12.09
C GLY A 195 -24.24 6.52 -11.52
N HIS A 196 -24.94 5.48 -11.99
CA HIS A 196 -26.29 5.16 -11.52
C HIS A 196 -26.32 4.72 -10.03
N THR A 197 -27.42 5.00 -9.34
CA THR A 197 -27.69 4.54 -7.96
C THR A 197 -28.63 3.33 -7.91
N THR A 198 -28.94 2.76 -9.08
CA THR A 198 -29.75 1.56 -9.23
C THR A 198 -28.90 0.30 -9.07
N ILE A 199 -29.44 -0.68 -8.35
CA ILE A 199 -28.84 -2.00 -8.20
C ILE A 199 -29.73 -3.05 -8.87
N ILE A 200 -29.09 -4.11 -9.38
CA ILE A 200 -29.77 -5.31 -9.85
C ILE A 200 -29.87 -6.27 -8.67
N ILE A 201 -31.08 -6.70 -8.34
CA ILE A 201 -31.30 -7.66 -7.25
C ILE A 201 -30.78 -9.04 -7.69
N PRO A 202 -29.95 -9.73 -6.88
CA PRO A 202 -29.49 -11.08 -7.19
C PRO A 202 -30.68 -12.02 -7.45
N LYS A 203 -30.62 -12.83 -8.52
CA LYS A 203 -31.73 -13.72 -8.95
C LYS A 203 -32.38 -14.53 -7.82
N PRO A 204 -31.66 -15.11 -6.85
CA PRO A 204 -32.28 -15.84 -5.74
C PRO A 204 -33.16 -14.97 -4.82
N LEU A 205 -32.93 -13.65 -4.78
CA LEU A 205 -33.65 -12.70 -3.94
C LEU A 205 -34.85 -12.05 -4.65
N VAL A 206 -34.89 -12.07 -5.98
CA VAL A 206 -35.97 -11.49 -6.78
C VAL A 206 -37.36 -12.00 -6.36
N PRO A 207 -37.59 -13.31 -6.11
CA PRO A 207 -38.91 -13.80 -5.68
C PRO A 207 -39.37 -13.24 -4.33
N TYR A 208 -38.44 -12.83 -3.45
CA TYR A 208 -38.77 -12.31 -2.12
C TYR A 208 -38.99 -10.79 -2.13
N VAL A 209 -38.26 -10.07 -2.97
CA VAL A 209 -38.32 -8.60 -3.05
C VAL A 209 -39.40 -8.13 -4.04
N GLY A 210 -39.71 -8.92 -5.07
CA GLY A 210 -40.68 -8.58 -6.10
C GLY A 210 -40.21 -7.52 -7.11
N LEU A 211 -38.92 -7.15 -7.08
CA LEU A 211 -38.30 -6.19 -7.99
C LEU A 211 -36.98 -6.76 -8.55
N GLU A 212 -36.72 -6.53 -9.82
CA GLU A 212 -35.44 -6.89 -10.47
C GLU A 212 -34.40 -5.77 -10.37
N ILE A 213 -34.86 -4.51 -10.41
CA ILE A 213 -34.04 -3.30 -10.34
C ILE A 213 -34.59 -2.44 -9.20
N LEU A 214 -33.70 -1.96 -8.34
CA LEU A 214 -34.03 -1.11 -7.21
C LEU A 214 -33.16 0.15 -7.22
N ASP A 215 -33.78 1.33 -7.22
CA ASP A 215 -33.07 2.59 -7.01
C ASP A 215 -32.87 2.86 -5.52
N LEU A 216 -31.60 2.94 -5.10
CA LEU A 216 -31.23 3.19 -3.71
C LEU A 216 -31.01 4.68 -3.41
N GLY A 217 -30.87 5.53 -4.44
CA GLY A 217 -30.56 6.95 -4.27
C GLY A 217 -29.36 7.19 -3.36
N TRP A 218 -29.54 7.99 -2.30
CA TRP A 218 -28.47 8.34 -1.36
C TRP A 218 -27.92 7.14 -0.56
N ILE A 219 -28.72 6.09 -0.37
CA ILE A 219 -28.29 4.87 0.34
C ILE A 219 -27.16 4.18 -0.45
N TYR A 220 -27.16 4.30 -1.78
CA TYR A 220 -26.06 3.80 -2.61
C TYR A 220 -24.73 4.49 -2.29
N LYS A 221 -24.76 5.82 -2.08
CA LYS A 221 -23.57 6.59 -1.69
C LYS A 221 -23.08 6.22 -0.30
N LEU A 222 -24.01 5.99 0.64
CA LEU A 222 -23.66 5.46 1.97
C LEU A 222 -22.99 4.09 1.85
N TYR A 223 -23.55 3.19 1.03
CA TYR A 223 -22.95 1.88 0.75
C TYR A 223 -21.53 2.01 0.19
N MET A 224 -21.28 2.89 -0.78
CA MET A 224 -19.94 3.12 -1.33
C MET A 224 -18.93 3.58 -0.25
N GLY A 225 -19.34 4.48 0.64
CA GLY A 225 -18.50 4.93 1.75
C GLY A 225 -18.19 3.79 2.72
N LEU A 226 -19.20 3.00 3.09
CA LEU A 226 -19.04 1.82 3.95
C LEU A 226 -18.19 0.74 3.30
N LEU A 227 -18.25 0.59 1.97
CA LEU A 227 -17.41 -0.35 1.22
C LEU A 227 -15.93 0.03 1.34
N ALA A 228 -15.59 1.31 1.24
CA ALA A 228 -14.22 1.78 1.43
C ALA A 228 -13.72 1.47 2.86
N VAL A 229 -14.53 1.73 3.88
CA VAL A 229 -14.23 1.39 5.28
C VAL A 229 -14.04 -0.12 5.46
N PHE A 230 -14.93 -0.93 4.87
CA PHE A 230 -14.85 -2.38 4.94
C PHE A 230 -13.56 -2.88 4.32
N CYS A 231 -13.25 -2.50 3.08
CA CYS A 231 -12.07 -2.98 2.36
C CYS A 231 -10.76 -2.70 3.11
N THR A 232 -10.57 -1.49 3.65
CA THR A 232 -9.33 -1.14 4.36
C THR A 232 -9.19 -1.92 5.66
N ASN A 233 -10.28 -2.06 6.43
CA ASN A 233 -10.25 -2.79 7.69
C ASN A 233 -10.16 -4.31 7.48
N SER A 234 -10.80 -4.86 6.45
CA SER A 234 -10.76 -6.29 6.15
C SER A 234 -9.35 -6.80 5.86
N ILE A 235 -8.56 -6.06 5.08
CA ILE A 235 -7.16 -6.42 4.84
C ILE A 235 -6.35 -6.27 6.13
N ASN A 236 -6.59 -5.22 6.92
CA ASN A 236 -5.84 -4.95 8.14
C ASN A 236 -6.10 -5.99 9.25
N ILE A 237 -7.33 -6.51 9.39
CA ILE A 237 -7.62 -7.58 10.36
C ILE A 237 -7.16 -8.96 9.88
N HIS A 238 -7.00 -9.14 8.56
CA HIS A 238 -6.53 -10.38 7.94
C HIS A 238 -5.01 -10.30 7.68
N ALA A 239 -4.26 -10.10 8.76
CA ALA A 239 -2.83 -9.77 8.76
C ALA A 239 -2.05 -10.58 9.80
N GLY A 240 -0.74 -10.36 9.90
CA GLY A 240 0.09 -10.90 10.97
C GLY A 240 0.88 -12.16 10.60
N ILE A 241 0.92 -12.54 9.31
CA ILE A 241 1.81 -13.59 8.80
C ILE A 241 2.59 -13.02 7.61
N ASN A 242 3.90 -13.29 7.57
CA ASN A 242 4.82 -12.82 6.53
C ASN A 242 4.29 -13.03 5.10
N GLY A 243 3.98 -11.94 4.40
CA GLY A 243 3.51 -11.95 3.02
C GLY A 243 1.99 -11.99 2.84
N LEU A 244 1.19 -12.06 3.91
CA LEU A 244 -0.26 -12.28 3.80
C LEU A 244 -1.01 -11.03 3.32
N GLU A 245 -0.71 -9.85 3.88
CA GLU A 245 -1.37 -8.58 3.57
C GLU A 245 -1.13 -8.16 2.12
N VAL A 246 0.14 -8.23 1.70
CA VAL A 246 0.54 -7.87 0.33
C VAL A 246 0.17 -8.98 -0.65
N GLY A 247 0.27 -10.25 -0.23
CA GLY A 247 -0.06 -11.41 -1.05
C GLY A 247 -1.54 -11.48 -1.42
N GLN A 248 -2.45 -11.29 -0.46
CA GLN A 248 -3.90 -11.24 -0.76
C GLN A 248 -4.23 -10.07 -1.68
N THR A 249 -3.60 -8.91 -1.49
CA THR A 249 -3.76 -7.73 -2.36
C THR A 249 -3.36 -8.03 -3.80
N ILE A 250 -2.23 -8.74 -4.00
CA ILE A 250 -1.77 -9.17 -5.33
C ILE A 250 -2.77 -10.13 -5.99
N VAL A 251 -3.29 -11.12 -5.24
CA VAL A 251 -4.28 -12.06 -5.77
C VAL A 251 -5.56 -11.34 -6.21
N ILE A 252 -6.06 -10.41 -5.38
CA ILE A 252 -7.23 -9.59 -5.70
C ILE A 252 -6.96 -8.72 -6.93
N ALA A 253 -5.82 -8.03 -6.99
CA ALA A 253 -5.44 -7.21 -8.14
C ALA A 253 -5.36 -8.02 -9.44
N CYS A 254 -4.75 -9.20 -9.41
CA CYS A 254 -4.71 -10.11 -10.55
C CYS A 254 -6.10 -10.55 -11.02
N ALA A 255 -7.00 -10.88 -10.07
CA ALA A 255 -8.38 -11.24 -10.39
C ALA A 255 -9.14 -10.07 -11.04
N ILE A 256 -8.97 -8.84 -10.52
CA ILE A 256 -9.58 -7.64 -11.10
C ILE A 256 -9.04 -7.37 -12.51
N LEU A 257 -7.73 -7.50 -12.75
CA LEU A 257 -7.13 -7.31 -14.07
C LEU A 257 -7.67 -8.31 -15.09
N ILE A 258 -7.73 -9.60 -14.74
CA ILE A 258 -8.28 -10.65 -15.60
C ILE A 258 -9.75 -10.35 -15.90
N HIS A 259 -10.54 -10.02 -14.86
CA HIS A 259 -11.96 -9.69 -15.02
C HIS A 259 -12.17 -8.49 -15.95
N ASN A 260 -11.43 -7.40 -15.76
CA ASN A 260 -11.54 -6.21 -16.59
C ASN A 260 -11.23 -6.49 -18.06
N VAL A 261 -10.19 -7.29 -18.35
CA VAL A 261 -9.88 -7.68 -19.73
C VAL A 261 -10.99 -8.53 -20.33
N MET A 262 -11.55 -9.47 -19.56
CA MET A 262 -12.69 -10.27 -20.02
C MET A 262 -13.90 -9.39 -20.37
N GLN A 263 -14.22 -8.40 -19.54
CA GLN A 263 -15.35 -7.51 -19.77
C GLN A 263 -15.13 -6.55 -20.94
N ILE A 264 -13.90 -6.04 -21.12
CA ILE A 264 -13.53 -5.24 -22.30
C ILE A 264 -13.69 -6.06 -23.57
N GLY A 265 -13.28 -7.33 -23.54
CA GLY A 265 -13.33 -8.21 -24.68
C GLY A 265 -14.72 -8.73 -25.03
N ALA A 266 -15.59 -8.91 -24.03
CA ALA A 266 -16.94 -9.45 -24.20
C ALA A 266 -18.01 -8.39 -24.52
N SER A 267 -17.80 -7.14 -24.11
CA SER A 267 -18.77 -6.06 -24.34
C SER A 267 -18.59 -5.41 -25.71
N ASN A 268 -19.65 -4.75 -26.20
CA ASN A 268 -19.59 -3.84 -27.36
C ASN A 268 -19.80 -2.37 -26.96
N ASP A 269 -20.17 -2.10 -25.70
CA ASP A 269 -20.42 -0.77 -25.18
C ASP A 269 -19.10 -0.03 -24.93
N PRO A 270 -18.82 1.09 -25.63
CA PRO A 270 -17.59 1.85 -25.44
C PRO A 270 -17.42 2.43 -24.03
N GLU A 271 -18.50 2.89 -23.39
CA GLU A 271 -18.45 3.49 -22.06
C GLU A 271 -18.10 2.42 -21.01
N TYR A 272 -18.76 1.26 -21.12
CA TYR A 272 -18.46 0.10 -20.29
C TYR A 272 -17.00 -0.38 -20.44
N LYS A 273 -16.48 -0.43 -21.67
CA LYS A 273 -15.07 -0.76 -21.93
C LYS A 273 -14.13 0.25 -21.27
N GLN A 274 -14.47 1.53 -21.35
CA GLN A 274 -13.65 2.60 -20.78
C GLN A 274 -13.65 2.55 -19.25
N ALA A 275 -14.77 2.20 -18.61
CA ALA A 275 -14.83 1.98 -17.16
C ALA A 275 -13.91 0.84 -16.69
N HIS A 276 -13.88 -0.28 -17.44
CA HIS A 276 -12.96 -1.38 -17.14
C HIS A 276 -11.50 -1.02 -17.43
N ALA A 277 -11.23 -0.23 -18.45
CA ALA A 277 -9.89 0.27 -18.74
C ALA A 277 -9.41 1.25 -17.66
N PHE A 278 -10.28 2.14 -17.18
CA PHE A 278 -10.02 3.01 -16.03
C PHE A 278 -9.58 2.19 -14.81
N SER A 279 -10.28 1.09 -14.52
CA SER A 279 -9.89 0.17 -13.45
C SER A 279 -8.52 -0.47 -13.71
N ILE A 280 -8.22 -0.92 -14.93
CA ILE A 280 -6.88 -1.44 -15.29
C ILE A 280 -5.80 -0.38 -15.06
N TYR A 281 -6.07 0.89 -15.38
CA TYR A 281 -5.10 1.98 -15.22
C TYR A 281 -4.67 2.20 -13.78
N LEU A 282 -5.57 1.98 -12.82
CA LEU A 282 -5.25 2.02 -11.40
C LEU A 282 -4.67 0.68 -10.90
N VAL A 283 -5.14 -0.47 -11.38
CA VAL A 283 -4.75 -1.76 -10.78
C VAL A 283 -3.38 -2.26 -11.24
N GLN A 284 -2.94 -1.97 -12.47
CA GLN A 284 -1.60 -2.35 -12.93
C GLN A 284 -0.45 -1.74 -12.09
N PRO A 285 -0.42 -0.41 -11.82
CA PRO A 285 0.63 0.16 -10.98
C PRO A 285 0.54 -0.34 -9.55
N LEU A 286 -0.68 -0.57 -9.01
CA LEU A 286 -0.87 -1.19 -7.70
C LEU A 286 -0.23 -2.58 -7.64
N LEU A 287 -0.55 -3.45 -8.62
CA LEU A 287 0.02 -4.79 -8.70
C LEU A 287 1.55 -4.74 -8.77
N ALA A 288 2.11 -3.87 -9.60
CA ALA A 288 3.54 -3.76 -9.79
C ALA A 288 4.25 -3.28 -8.50
N THR A 289 3.77 -2.23 -7.85
CA THR A 289 4.40 -1.74 -6.60
C THR A 289 4.17 -2.70 -5.43
N SER A 290 3.03 -3.39 -5.36
CA SER A 290 2.79 -4.45 -4.37
C SER A 290 3.70 -5.67 -4.59
N LEU A 291 3.95 -6.10 -5.83
CA LEU A 291 4.91 -7.19 -6.13
C LEU A 291 6.32 -6.83 -5.67
N ALA A 292 6.71 -5.56 -5.79
CA ALA A 292 7.99 -5.07 -5.28
C ALA A 292 8.07 -5.15 -3.76
N LEU A 293 7.03 -4.74 -3.03
CA LEU A 293 6.98 -4.88 -1.57
C LEU A 293 6.96 -6.35 -1.14
N LEU A 294 6.17 -7.20 -1.81
CA LEU A 294 6.14 -8.63 -1.53
C LEU A 294 7.51 -9.27 -1.68
N SER A 295 8.37 -8.76 -2.58
CA SER A 295 9.74 -9.29 -2.73
C SER A 295 10.57 -9.20 -1.44
N TYR A 296 10.30 -8.22 -0.58
CA TYR A 296 10.93 -8.05 0.74
C TYR A 296 10.06 -8.58 1.89
N ASN A 297 8.74 -8.55 1.74
CA ASN A 297 7.76 -8.98 2.76
C ASN A 297 7.42 -10.48 2.70
N TRP A 298 7.73 -11.20 1.63
CA TRP A 298 7.54 -12.65 1.58
C TRP A 298 8.35 -13.35 2.66
N TYR A 299 7.89 -14.48 3.19
CA TYR A 299 8.59 -15.23 4.23
C TYR A 299 10.03 -15.62 3.81
N PRO A 300 11.05 -15.51 4.70
CA PRO A 300 11.07 -14.72 5.94
C PRO A 300 11.12 -13.21 5.66
N SER A 301 10.22 -12.42 6.24
CA SER A 301 10.10 -10.97 5.97
C SER A 301 11.37 -10.19 6.30
N SER A 302 11.66 -9.19 5.50
CA SER A 302 12.70 -8.17 5.74
C SER A 302 12.16 -6.75 5.72
N ALA A 303 10.86 -6.62 5.50
CA ALA A 303 10.08 -5.40 5.57
C ALA A 303 8.63 -5.75 5.91
N PHE A 304 7.99 -4.93 6.74
CA PHE A 304 6.55 -4.98 6.99
C PHE A 304 5.83 -3.87 6.23
N CYS A 305 4.58 -4.14 5.87
CA CYS A 305 3.73 -3.23 5.13
C CYS A 305 3.23 -2.09 6.01
N TRP A 306 2.77 -2.44 7.21
CA TRP A 306 2.32 -1.58 8.29
C TRP A 306 3.40 -1.55 9.36
#